data_AF-S6ULW3-F1
#
_entry.id   AF-S6ULW3-F1
#
_cell.length_a   1.000
_cell.length_b   1.000
_cell.length_c   1.000
_cell.angle_alpha   90.00
_cell.angle_beta   90.00
_cell.angle_gamma   90.00
#
_symmetry.space_group_name_H-M   'P 1'
#
loop_
_entity.id
_entity.type
_entity.pdbx_description
1 polymer ?
#
loop_
_entity_poly.entity_id
_entity_poly.type
_entity_poly.pdbx_seq_one_letter_code
_entity_poly.pdbx_strand_id
1 'polypeptide(L)'
;RAALLAERIDCQAVTVVEGVSTGIASIVVDANSQNAIVIVAGGNGRLTPALIERFDALLAGSEIVICQLEVPTETVFHTLSRARALGKTVILNPAPASEPLPANWYGLIDYLIPNESEAQTLTGVTVDSSAAAEQAATAMLAAGARNVIITLGERGTL
;
A
#
# COMPACT_ATOMS: atom_id res chain seq x y z
N ARG A 1 16.16 8.36 7.60
CA ARG A 1 16.88 7.38 8.46
C ARG A 1 16.93 7.78 9.93
N ALA A 2 17.43 8.97 10.30
CA ALA A 2 17.53 9.38 11.71
C ALA A 2 16.17 9.34 12.47
N ALA A 3 15.09 9.83 11.85
CA ALA A 3 13.75 9.77 12.43
C ALA A 3 13.29 8.32 12.70
N LEU A 4 13.50 7.40 11.76
CA LEU A 4 13.16 5.98 11.94
C LEU A 4 13.89 5.36 13.14
N LEU A 5 15.20 5.67 13.30
CA LEU A 5 15.98 5.18 14.43
C LEU A 5 15.52 5.77 15.77
N ALA A 6 15.08 7.03 15.79
CA ALA A 6 14.50 7.65 16.99
C ALA A 6 13.20 6.94 17.43
N GLU A 7 12.39 6.50 16.46
CA GLU A 7 11.19 5.67 16.67
C GLU A 7 11.50 4.17 16.87
N ARG A 8 12.78 3.81 17.01
CA ARG A 8 13.26 2.43 17.22
C ARG A 8 12.91 1.46 16.09
N ILE A 9 12.78 1.97 14.87
CA ILE A 9 12.58 1.15 13.66
C ILE A 9 13.94 0.67 13.17
N ASP A 10 14.08 -0.65 12.99
CA ASP A 10 15.27 -1.23 12.38
C ASP A 10 15.42 -0.76 10.92
N CYS A 11 16.60 -0.24 10.60
CA CYS A 11 16.94 0.33 9.30
C CYS A 11 17.94 -0.53 8.52
N GLN A 12 18.07 -1.83 8.83
CA GLN A 12 18.95 -2.76 8.11
C GLN A 12 18.59 -2.87 6.62
N ALA A 13 17.30 -2.86 6.27
CA ALA A 13 16.82 -2.92 4.89
C ALA A 13 16.61 -1.54 4.22
N VAL A 14 16.95 -0.44 4.91
CA VAL A 14 16.85 0.91 4.35
C VAL A 14 18.12 1.24 3.58
N THR A 15 18.02 1.32 2.26
CA THR A 15 19.16 1.56 1.37
C THR A 15 19.21 2.97 0.81
N VAL A 16 20.42 3.40 0.43
CA VAL A 16 20.64 4.63 -0.32
C VAL A 16 20.79 4.28 -1.80
N VAL A 17 20.14 5.05 -2.67
CA VAL A 17 20.31 4.95 -4.12
C VAL A 17 21.17 6.11 -4.59
N GLU A 18 22.40 5.82 -4.98
CA GLU A 18 23.37 6.82 -5.42
C GLU A 18 22.86 7.62 -6.62
N GLY A 19 23.07 8.93 -6.59
CA GLY A 19 22.66 9.85 -7.67
C GLY A 19 21.15 10.08 -7.82
N VAL A 20 20.32 9.61 -6.87
CA VAL A 20 18.87 9.83 -6.87
C VAL A 20 18.47 10.55 -5.59
N SER A 21 17.62 11.58 -5.70
CA SER A 21 17.08 12.28 -4.54
C SER A 21 16.15 11.38 -3.73
N THR A 22 16.03 11.64 -2.43
CA THR A 22 14.90 11.09 -1.65
C THR A 22 13.57 11.51 -2.28
N GLY A 23 12.54 10.67 -2.12
CA GLY A 23 11.19 11.03 -2.54
C GLY A 23 10.68 12.25 -1.79
N ILE A 24 9.94 13.11 -2.47
CA ILE A 24 9.32 14.30 -1.89
C ILE A 24 7.86 14.39 -2.29
N ALA A 25 7.04 14.95 -1.40
CA ALA A 25 5.70 15.42 -1.69
C ALA A 25 5.65 16.93 -1.42
N SER A 26 5.42 17.73 -2.45
CA SER A 26 5.20 19.17 -2.30
C SER A 26 3.71 19.42 -2.15
N ILE A 27 3.30 19.83 -0.96
CA ILE A 27 1.89 20.08 -0.62
C ILE A 27 1.67 21.59 -0.61
N VAL A 28 0.83 22.06 -1.53
CA VAL A 28 0.38 23.46 -1.58
C VAL A 28 -1.04 23.52 -1.06
N VAL A 29 -1.32 24.41 -0.12
CA VAL A 29 -2.66 24.62 0.43
C VAL A 29 -3.11 26.03 0.09
N ASP A 30 -4.28 26.15 -0.50
CA ASP A 30 -4.85 27.46 -0.85
C ASP A 30 -5.58 28.10 0.35
N ALA A 31 -6.07 29.34 0.16
CA ALA A 31 -6.80 30.05 1.20
C ALA A 31 -8.14 29.40 1.60
N ASN A 32 -8.65 28.47 0.78
CA ASN A 32 -9.89 27.73 1.02
C ASN A 32 -9.63 26.36 1.67
N SER A 33 -8.40 26.09 2.13
CA SER A 33 -7.98 24.79 2.69
C SER A 33 -8.02 23.63 1.67
N GLN A 34 -7.99 23.93 0.37
CA GLN A 34 -7.79 22.92 -0.67
C GLN A 34 -6.31 22.61 -0.81
N ASN A 35 -5.94 21.33 -0.87
CA ASN A 35 -4.57 20.88 -1.07
C ASN A 35 -4.30 20.43 -2.51
N ALA A 36 -3.12 20.73 -3.03
CA ALA A 36 -2.55 20.16 -4.24
C ALA A 36 -1.22 19.50 -3.89
N ILE A 37 -1.05 18.24 -4.27
CA ILE A 37 0.13 17.43 -3.90
C ILE A 37 0.88 17.07 -5.17
N VAL A 38 2.16 17.47 -5.26
CA VAL A 38 3.08 17.06 -6.32
C VAL A 38 4.06 16.06 -5.75
N ILE A 39 4.02 14.82 -6.24
CA ILE A 39 4.86 13.72 -5.77
C ILE A 39 6.02 13.50 -6.74
N VAL A 40 7.24 13.41 -6.19
CA VAL A 40 8.43 12.92 -6.89
C VAL A 40 8.91 11.69 -6.13
N ALA A 41 8.76 10.50 -6.72
CA ALA A 41 9.06 9.25 -6.04
C ALA A 41 10.53 9.14 -5.58
N GLY A 42 11.46 9.76 -6.31
CA GLY A 42 12.90 9.72 -5.98
C GLY A 42 13.40 8.29 -5.77
N GLY A 43 14.10 8.05 -4.66
CA GLY A 43 14.58 6.73 -4.27
C GLY A 43 13.48 5.66 -4.13
N ASN A 44 12.24 6.02 -3.75
CA ASN A 44 11.13 5.06 -3.64
C ASN A 44 10.83 4.41 -5.00
N GLY A 45 10.91 5.19 -6.08
CA GLY A 45 10.74 4.73 -7.46
C GLY A 45 11.90 3.87 -7.97
N ARG A 46 12.91 3.59 -7.16
CA ARG A 46 14.06 2.72 -7.48
C ARG A 46 14.07 1.41 -6.69
N LEU A 47 13.06 1.19 -5.86
CA LEU A 47 12.90 -0.06 -5.13
C LEU A 47 12.57 -1.19 -6.13
N THR A 48 13.39 -2.23 -6.17
CA THR A 48 13.29 -3.35 -7.14
C THR A 48 13.07 -4.69 -6.43
N PRO A 49 12.51 -5.71 -7.10
CA PRO A 49 12.39 -7.06 -6.54
C PRO A 49 13.73 -7.62 -6.05
N ALA A 50 14.80 -7.43 -6.83
CA ALA A 50 16.15 -7.89 -6.48
C ALA A 50 16.66 -7.28 -5.16
N LEU A 51 16.20 -6.07 -4.80
CA LEU A 51 16.54 -5.47 -3.51
C LEU A 51 15.80 -6.16 -2.36
N ILE A 52 14.55 -6.57 -2.56
CA ILE A 52 13.78 -7.34 -1.57
C ILE A 52 14.44 -8.69 -1.32
N GLU A 53 14.88 -9.38 -2.38
CA GLU A 53 15.56 -10.67 -2.29
C GLU A 53 16.85 -10.62 -1.45
N ARG A 54 17.59 -9.50 -1.49
CA ARG A 54 18.78 -9.30 -0.64
C ARG A 54 18.47 -9.29 0.86
N PHE A 55 17.22 -9.00 1.22
CA PHE A 55 16.74 -8.94 2.59
C PHE A 55 15.71 -10.03 2.89
N ASP A 56 15.67 -11.10 2.10
CA ASP A 56 14.70 -12.18 2.23
C ASP A 56 14.69 -12.82 3.63
N ALA A 57 15.85 -12.91 4.29
CA ALA A 57 15.94 -13.40 5.66
C ALA A 57 15.18 -12.53 6.67
N LEU A 58 15.15 -11.20 6.48
CA LEU A 58 14.35 -10.29 7.31
C LEU A 58 12.86 -10.50 7.06
N LEU A 59 12.47 -10.68 5.80
CA LEU A 59 11.08 -10.98 5.42
C LEU A 59 10.64 -12.34 5.98
N ALA A 60 11.52 -13.35 5.94
CA ALA A 60 11.26 -14.67 6.52
C ALA A 60 11.19 -14.64 8.05
N GLY A 61 11.87 -13.69 8.70
CA GLY A 61 11.81 -13.47 10.14
C GLY A 61 10.59 -12.69 10.62
N SER A 62 9.81 -12.07 9.73
CA SER A 62 8.63 -11.30 10.11
C SER A 62 7.39 -12.18 10.34
N GLU A 63 6.36 -11.63 10.97
CA GLU A 63 5.03 -12.24 11.08
C GLU A 63 4.03 -11.62 10.10
N ILE A 64 4.17 -10.31 9.86
CA ILE A 64 3.29 -9.48 9.06
C ILE A 64 4.13 -8.69 8.06
N VAL A 65 3.63 -8.56 6.84
CA VAL A 65 4.20 -7.72 5.79
C VAL A 65 3.13 -6.74 5.34
N ILE A 66 3.46 -5.44 5.39
CA ILE A 66 2.56 -4.35 5.03
C ILE A 66 3.12 -3.65 3.80
N CYS A 67 2.29 -3.45 2.78
CA CYS A 67 2.66 -2.72 1.57
C CYS A 67 1.66 -1.60 1.24
N GLN A 68 2.14 -0.61 0.50
CA GLN A 68 1.36 0.42 -0.18
C GLN A 68 1.77 0.51 -1.66
N LEU A 69 1.15 1.40 -2.45
CA LEU A 69 1.40 1.57 -3.89
C LEU A 69 2.32 2.76 -4.23
N GLU A 70 3.14 3.22 -3.29
CA GLU A 70 4.09 4.34 -3.48
C GLU A 70 5.48 3.92 -3.98
N VAL A 71 5.63 2.64 -4.33
CA VAL A 71 6.84 2.04 -4.91
C VAL A 71 6.44 1.28 -6.18
N PRO A 72 7.40 0.89 -7.06
CA PRO A 72 7.06 0.23 -8.31
C PRO A 72 6.18 -1.01 -8.11
N THR A 73 5.13 -1.11 -8.91
CA THR A 73 4.08 -2.14 -8.84
C THR A 73 4.65 -3.56 -8.91
N GLU A 74 5.69 -3.78 -9.71
CA GLU A 74 6.38 -5.07 -9.80
C GLU A 74 7.05 -5.47 -8.47
N THR A 75 7.54 -4.51 -7.71
CA THR A 75 8.17 -4.75 -6.40
C THR A 75 7.12 -5.05 -5.34
N VAL A 76 5.98 -4.34 -5.37
CA VAL A 76 4.85 -4.67 -4.50
C VAL A 76 4.37 -6.10 -4.79
N PHE A 77 4.10 -6.44 -6.05
CA PHE A 77 3.66 -7.78 -6.43
C PHE A 77 4.62 -8.89 -5.98
N HIS A 78 5.92 -8.69 -6.21
CA HIS A 78 6.96 -9.62 -5.77
C HIS A 78 6.93 -9.80 -4.24
N THR A 79 6.82 -8.70 -3.49
CA THR A 79 6.80 -8.71 -2.03
C THR A 79 5.57 -9.44 -1.50
N LEU A 80 4.37 -9.16 -2.04
CA LEU A 80 3.13 -9.84 -1.67
C LEU A 80 3.23 -11.35 -1.94
N SER A 81 3.72 -11.73 -3.13
CA SER A 81 3.89 -13.12 -3.53
C SER A 81 4.88 -13.86 -2.63
N ARG A 82 6.01 -13.21 -2.30
CA ARG A 82 7.04 -13.80 -1.45
C ARG A 82 6.57 -13.95 -0.01
N ALA A 83 5.91 -12.93 0.54
CA ALA A 83 5.31 -12.97 1.87
C ALA A 83 4.29 -14.11 1.98
N ARG A 84 3.43 -14.27 0.97
CA ARG A 84 2.47 -15.39 0.89
C ARG A 84 3.16 -16.75 0.86
N ALA A 85 4.21 -16.91 0.04
CA ALA A 85 4.99 -18.15 -0.05
C ALA A 85 5.70 -18.51 1.26
N LEU A 86 6.08 -17.49 2.05
CA LEU A 86 6.68 -17.63 3.37
C LEU A 86 5.64 -17.81 4.50
N GLY A 87 4.35 -17.86 4.17
CA GLY A 87 3.25 -18.01 5.13
C GLY A 87 3.05 -16.81 6.05
N LYS A 88 3.43 -15.60 5.59
CA LYS A 88 3.27 -14.36 6.36
C LYS A 88 1.86 -13.79 6.20
N THR A 89 1.41 -13.05 7.19
CA THR A 89 0.18 -12.24 7.05
C THR A 89 0.47 -11.08 6.13
N VAL A 90 -0.32 -10.93 5.07
CA VAL A 90 -0.13 -9.87 4.07
C VAL A 90 -1.19 -8.79 4.22
N ILE A 91 -0.76 -7.55 4.45
CA ILE A 91 -1.61 -6.37 4.48
C ILE A 91 -1.27 -5.48 3.29
N LEU A 92 -2.26 -5.15 2.48
CA LEU A 92 -2.14 -4.14 1.43
C LEU A 92 -3.06 -2.97 1.77
N ASN A 93 -2.46 -1.79 1.92
CA ASN A 93 -3.18 -0.52 1.87
C ASN A 93 -3.00 0.03 0.44
N PRO A 94 -4.01 -0.07 -0.44
CA PRO A 94 -3.87 0.17 -1.87
C PRO A 94 -3.86 1.67 -2.21
N ALA A 95 -3.06 2.45 -1.49
CA ALA A 95 -2.93 3.90 -1.66
C ALA A 95 -1.59 4.27 -2.32
N PRO A 96 -1.59 5.23 -3.26
CA PRO A 96 -2.77 5.75 -3.96
C PRO A 96 -3.29 4.74 -5.00
N ALA A 97 -4.61 4.54 -5.08
CA ALA A 97 -5.20 3.76 -6.17
C ALA A 97 -5.58 4.68 -7.33
N SER A 98 -4.87 4.56 -8.46
CA SER A 98 -5.22 5.22 -9.73
C SER A 98 -5.93 4.28 -10.71
N GLU A 99 -5.82 2.97 -10.50
CA GLU A 99 -6.39 1.93 -11.35
C GLU A 99 -6.78 0.70 -10.53
N PRO A 100 -7.64 -0.19 -11.05
CA PRO A 100 -7.94 -1.46 -10.39
C PRO A 100 -6.68 -2.30 -10.16
N LEU A 101 -6.62 -3.04 -9.05
CA LEU A 101 -5.53 -3.99 -8.83
C LEU A 101 -5.61 -5.13 -9.86
N PRO A 102 -4.45 -5.66 -10.32
CA PRO A 102 -4.45 -6.85 -11.14
C PRO A 102 -5.12 -8.03 -10.42
N ALA A 103 -5.98 -8.78 -11.13
CA ALA A 103 -6.82 -9.81 -10.52
C ALA A 103 -6.03 -10.88 -9.71
N ASN A 104 -4.80 -11.19 -10.14
CA ASN A 104 -3.94 -12.16 -9.47
C ASN A 104 -3.33 -11.66 -8.14
N TRP A 105 -3.55 -10.39 -7.75
CA TRP A 105 -3.07 -9.86 -6.48
C TRP A 105 -3.99 -10.20 -5.31
N TYR A 106 -5.31 -10.17 -5.52
CA TYR A 106 -6.29 -10.28 -4.44
C TYR A 106 -6.09 -11.53 -3.58
N GLY A 107 -5.85 -12.69 -4.21
CA GLY A 107 -5.59 -13.95 -3.51
C GLY A 107 -4.29 -14.01 -2.70
N LEU A 108 -3.43 -12.99 -2.79
CA LEU A 108 -2.20 -12.85 -2.01
C LEU A 108 -2.42 -12.05 -0.72
N ILE A 109 -3.57 -11.41 -0.55
CA ILE A 109 -3.80 -10.38 0.48
C ILE A 109 -4.69 -10.93 1.59
N ASP A 110 -4.18 -10.92 2.82
CA ASP A 110 -4.97 -11.28 4.01
C ASP A 110 -5.86 -10.11 4.47
N TYR A 111 -5.37 -8.87 4.40
CA TYR A 111 -6.12 -7.66 4.72
C TYR A 111 -5.92 -6.60 3.65
N LEU A 112 -7.00 -6.26 2.95
CA LEU A 112 -7.05 -5.16 1.98
C LEU A 112 -7.73 -3.96 2.62
N ILE A 113 -7.02 -2.83 2.73
CA ILE A 113 -7.47 -1.66 3.53
C ILE A 113 -7.55 -0.39 2.67
N PRO A 114 -8.55 -0.24 1.77
CA PRO A 114 -8.76 1.00 1.03
C PRO A 114 -9.53 2.05 1.84
N ASN A 115 -9.43 3.31 1.44
CA ASN A 115 -10.45 4.33 1.76
C ASN A 115 -11.62 4.31 0.74
N GLU A 116 -12.60 5.22 0.88
CA GLU A 116 -13.75 5.30 -0.03
C GLU A 116 -13.35 5.50 -1.50
N SER A 117 -12.44 6.43 -1.78
CA SER A 117 -12.00 6.74 -3.14
C SER A 117 -11.21 5.59 -3.77
N GLU A 118 -10.38 4.91 -2.99
CA GLU A 118 -9.64 3.73 -3.43
C GLU A 118 -10.57 2.55 -3.66
N ALA A 119 -11.51 2.28 -2.75
CA ALA A 119 -12.50 1.23 -2.92
C ALA A 119 -13.32 1.44 -4.20
N GLN A 120 -13.68 2.69 -4.50
CA GLN A 120 -14.30 3.05 -5.78
C GLN A 120 -13.39 2.77 -6.97
N THR A 121 -12.12 3.17 -6.93
CA THR A 121 -11.16 2.87 -8.00
C THR A 121 -11.01 1.36 -8.23
N LEU A 122 -10.97 0.57 -7.15
CA LEU A 122 -10.76 -0.87 -7.22
C LEU A 122 -11.99 -1.65 -7.72
N THR A 123 -13.19 -1.15 -7.46
CA THR A 123 -14.44 -1.91 -7.69
C THR A 123 -15.37 -1.29 -8.74
N GLY A 124 -15.17 -0.01 -9.06
CA GLY A 124 -16.10 0.80 -9.85
C GLY A 124 -17.36 1.23 -9.08
N VAL A 125 -17.49 0.90 -7.79
CA VAL A 125 -18.65 1.25 -6.96
C VAL A 125 -18.36 2.53 -6.20
N THR A 126 -19.16 3.58 -6.43
CA THR A 126 -19.08 4.83 -5.65
C THR A 126 -19.43 4.56 -4.18
N VAL A 127 -18.50 4.83 -3.26
CA VAL A 127 -18.68 4.57 -1.81
C VAL A 127 -19.18 5.83 -1.10
N ASP A 128 -20.48 6.11 -1.19
CA ASP A 128 -21.13 7.27 -0.55
C ASP A 128 -21.94 6.91 0.72
N SER A 129 -22.18 5.63 0.95
CA SER A 129 -23.05 5.09 2.00
C SER A 129 -22.53 3.76 2.53
N SER A 130 -22.98 3.34 3.72
CA SER A 130 -22.61 2.04 4.30
C SER A 130 -22.98 0.87 3.39
N ALA A 131 -24.16 0.93 2.74
CA ALA A 131 -24.59 -0.10 1.80
C ALA A 131 -23.67 -0.17 0.57
N ALA A 132 -23.23 0.97 0.04
CA ALA A 132 -22.27 0.99 -1.06
C ALA A 132 -20.88 0.50 -0.65
N ALA A 133 -20.45 0.81 0.58
CA ALA A 133 -19.21 0.27 1.15
C ALA A 133 -19.28 -1.26 1.28
N GLU A 134 -20.40 -1.82 1.75
CA GLU A 134 -20.63 -3.26 1.81
C GLU A 134 -20.60 -3.92 0.43
N GLN A 135 -21.16 -3.27 -0.59
CA GLN A 135 -21.10 -3.74 -1.97
C GLN A 135 -19.65 -3.77 -2.50
N ALA A 136 -18.88 -2.70 -2.26
CA ALA A 136 -17.47 -2.64 -2.65
C ALA A 136 -16.63 -3.69 -1.91
N ALA A 137 -16.85 -3.87 -0.60
CA ALA A 137 -16.19 -4.89 0.19
C ALA A 137 -16.51 -6.30 -0.34
N THR A 138 -17.77 -6.58 -0.63
CA THR A 138 -18.22 -7.86 -1.20
C THR A 138 -17.53 -8.15 -2.54
N ALA A 139 -17.38 -7.14 -3.40
CA ALA A 139 -16.68 -7.29 -4.68
C ALA A 139 -15.20 -7.65 -4.50
N MET A 140 -14.51 -7.00 -3.57
CA MET A 140 -13.09 -7.28 -3.28
C MET A 140 -12.87 -8.65 -2.61
N LEU A 141 -13.80 -9.07 -1.73
CA LEU A 141 -13.81 -10.41 -1.15
C LEU A 141 -14.02 -11.47 -2.25
N ALA A 142 -14.97 -11.23 -3.16
CA ALA A 142 -15.23 -12.11 -4.29
C ALA A 142 -14.05 -12.19 -5.28
N ALA A 143 -13.26 -11.12 -5.40
CA ALA A 143 -12.03 -11.09 -6.20
C ALA A 143 -10.88 -11.91 -5.56
N GLY A 144 -10.98 -12.23 -4.26
CA GLY A 144 -10.08 -13.17 -3.57
C GLY A 144 -9.33 -12.61 -2.37
N ALA A 145 -9.52 -11.34 -2.01
CA ALA A 145 -8.97 -10.81 -0.76
C ALA A 145 -9.62 -11.54 0.42
N ARG A 146 -8.84 -11.88 1.45
CA ARG A 146 -9.37 -12.67 2.57
C ARG A 146 -10.22 -11.84 3.53
N ASN A 147 -9.77 -10.63 3.86
CA ASN A 147 -10.50 -9.66 4.67
C ASN A 147 -10.38 -8.29 4.00
N VAL A 148 -11.43 -7.49 4.11
CA VAL A 148 -11.49 -6.12 3.58
C VAL A 148 -11.89 -5.20 4.72
N ILE A 149 -11.20 -4.07 4.85
CA ILE A 149 -11.50 -3.02 5.83
C ILE A 149 -11.59 -1.71 5.04
N ILE A 150 -12.77 -1.10 4.97
CA ILE A 150 -12.93 0.17 4.22
C ILE A 150 -12.96 1.31 5.22
N THR A 151 -11.96 2.20 5.17
CA THR A 151 -11.94 3.41 5.99
C THR A 151 -12.91 4.44 5.43
N LEU A 152 -13.73 5.04 6.30
CA LEU A 152 -14.86 5.91 5.95
C LEU A 152 -14.71 7.34 6.53
N GLY A 153 -13.46 7.79 6.67
CA GLY A 153 -13.11 9.04 7.33
C GLY A 153 -13.65 9.14 8.76
N GLU A 154 -14.41 10.20 9.06
CA GLU A 154 -15.03 10.42 10.37
C GLU A 154 -16.10 9.38 10.75
N ARG A 155 -16.63 8.64 9.76
CA ARG A 155 -17.63 7.58 9.99
C ARG A 155 -17.00 6.28 10.50
N GLY A 156 -15.68 6.24 10.66
CA GLY A 156 -14.95 5.07 11.17
C GLY A 156 -14.56 4.12 10.05
N THR A 157 -14.88 2.84 10.20
CA THR A 157 -14.55 1.80 9.23
C THR A 157 -15.68 0.78 9.12
N LEU A 158 -15.81 0.18 7.94
CA LEU A 158 -16.52 -1.07 7.72
C LEU A 158 -15.56 -2.25 7.84
#